data_AF-A0A4Y8IFC1-F1
#
_entry.id   AF-A0A4Y8IFC1-F1
#
_cell.length_a   1.000
_cell.length_b   1.000
_cell.length_c   1.000
_cell.angle_alpha   90.00
_cell.angle_beta   90.00
_cell.angle_gamma   90.00
#
_symmetry.space_group_name_H-M   'P 1'
#
loop_
_entity.id
_entity.type
_entity.pdbx_description
1 polymer ?
#
loop_
_entity_poly.entity_id
_entity_poly.type
_entity_poly.pdbx_seq_one_letter_code
_entity_poly.pdbx_strand_id
1 'polypeptide(L)'
;MFQKILDITYHANIFYYLYVYFLIYFTKLVNEVMMLRYIGVLLGLLLILTACSADTETIYEADIKNKDLDIIGKAKFQTDPGGVKLTVNLEGLSPGFHGIHLHEFPKCEPPTFESAGNHWSNQGDKKHGLMNPDGHHIGDMTNLKVDGDGTATFEYVIEDATLQDGKGSIFKDEGKALIIHSGQDDGVSQPAGNSGERIACAEIIKGKQRSDGQNPGDQVEKEAEEKE
;
A
#
# COMPACT_ATOMS: atom_id res chain seq x y z
N MET A 1 -88.56 18.41 -36.48
CA MET A 1 -87.32 18.11 -37.25
C MET A 1 -86.11 18.82 -36.63
N PHE A 2 -86.18 20.13 -36.38
CA PHE A 2 -85.11 20.93 -35.76
C PHE A 2 -84.60 20.42 -34.39
N GLN A 3 -85.51 20.04 -33.47
CA GLN A 3 -85.12 19.61 -32.12
C GLN A 3 -84.24 18.34 -32.10
N LYS A 4 -84.52 17.38 -33.01
CA LYS A 4 -83.72 16.15 -33.14
C LYS A 4 -82.32 16.42 -33.68
N ILE A 5 -82.16 17.42 -34.54
CA ILE A 5 -80.86 17.79 -35.10
C ILE A 5 -80.00 18.47 -34.02
N LEU A 6 -80.60 19.33 -33.18
CA LEU A 6 -79.92 19.95 -32.04
C LEU A 6 -79.44 18.93 -30.99
N ASP A 7 -80.25 17.91 -30.69
CA ASP A 7 -79.85 16.85 -29.75
C ASP A 7 -78.65 16.05 -30.27
N ILE A 8 -78.62 15.73 -31.57
CA ILE A 8 -77.54 14.95 -32.17
C ILE A 8 -76.22 15.74 -32.17
N THR A 9 -76.24 17.02 -32.51
CA THR A 9 -75.03 17.87 -32.48
C THR A 9 -74.55 18.15 -31.05
N TYR A 10 -75.45 18.28 -30.09
CA TYR A 10 -75.09 18.44 -28.68
C TYR A 10 -74.38 17.21 -28.12
N HIS A 11 -74.90 16.01 -28.38
CA HIS A 11 -74.26 14.76 -27.96
C HIS A 11 -72.91 14.56 -28.66
N ALA A 12 -72.81 14.83 -29.97
CA ALA A 12 -71.55 14.74 -30.71
C ALA A 12 -70.45 15.66 -30.14
N ASN A 13 -70.81 16.89 -29.74
CA ASN A 13 -69.88 17.81 -29.07
C ASN A 13 -69.43 17.29 -27.70
N ILE A 14 -70.34 16.74 -26.89
CA ILE A 14 -69.98 16.16 -25.58
C ILE A 14 -68.99 15.00 -25.75
N PHE A 15 -69.24 14.09 -26.70
CA PHE A 15 -68.30 12.99 -26.99
C PHE A 15 -66.95 13.50 -27.47
N TYR A 16 -66.91 14.55 -28.28
CA TYR A 16 -65.66 15.18 -28.71
C TYR A 16 -64.88 15.78 -27.53
N TYR A 17 -65.54 16.55 -26.65
CA TYR A 17 -64.89 17.12 -25.46
C TYR A 17 -64.39 16.04 -24.49
N LEU A 18 -65.18 15.00 -24.24
CA LEU A 18 -64.76 13.87 -23.40
C LEU A 18 -63.56 13.12 -24.00
N TYR A 19 -63.55 12.94 -25.32
CA TYR A 19 -62.43 12.30 -26.02
C TYR A 19 -61.15 13.16 -25.97
N VAL A 20 -61.26 14.47 -26.20
CA VAL A 20 -60.12 15.39 -26.09
C VAL A 20 -59.59 15.43 -24.65
N TYR A 21 -60.48 15.47 -23.65
CA TYR A 21 -60.09 15.44 -22.23
C TYR A 21 -59.40 14.12 -21.88
N PHE A 22 -59.93 12.99 -22.36
CA PHE A 22 -59.30 11.68 -22.20
C PHE A 22 -57.90 11.64 -22.83
N LEU A 23 -57.72 12.16 -24.05
CA LEU A 23 -56.41 12.21 -24.70
C LEU A 23 -55.40 13.07 -23.93
N ILE A 24 -55.81 14.22 -23.38
CA ILE A 24 -54.95 15.10 -22.57
C ILE A 24 -54.53 14.39 -21.27
N TYR A 25 -55.48 13.73 -20.59
CA TYR A 25 -55.18 13.00 -19.36
C TYR A 25 -54.31 11.77 -19.62
N PHE A 26 -54.58 11.04 -20.71
CA PHE A 26 -53.81 9.89 -21.11
C PHE A 26 -52.36 10.27 -21.46
N THR A 27 -52.16 11.35 -22.23
CA THR A 27 -50.80 11.86 -22.54
C THR A 27 -50.06 12.35 -21.30
N LYS A 28 -50.74 13.04 -20.37
CA LYS A 28 -50.14 13.43 -19.08
C LYS A 28 -49.72 12.22 -18.25
N LEU A 29 -50.57 11.19 -18.16
CA LEU A 29 -50.29 9.96 -17.43
C LEU A 29 -49.10 9.20 -18.04
N VAL A 30 -49.05 9.06 -19.37
CA VAL A 30 -47.92 8.42 -20.06
C VAL A 30 -46.62 9.18 -19.80
N ASN A 31 -46.63 10.52 -19.83
CA ASN A 31 -45.46 11.34 -19.54
C ASN A 31 -44.97 11.21 -18.08
N GLU A 32 -45.88 11.14 -17.09
CA GLU A 32 -45.52 10.93 -15.68
C GLU A 32 -44.89 9.55 -15.46
N VAL A 33 -45.45 8.49 -16.06
CA VAL A 33 -44.90 7.13 -15.99
C VAL A 33 -43.55 7.02 -16.72
N MET A 34 -43.40 7.70 -17.86
CA MET A 34 -42.13 7.77 -18.59
C MET A 34 -41.07 8.55 -17.79
N MET A 35 -41.43 9.67 -17.15
CA MET A 35 -40.55 10.43 -16.25
C MET A 35 -40.07 9.59 -15.07
N LEU A 36 -40.95 8.83 -14.41
CA LEU A 36 -40.55 7.93 -13.30
C LEU A 36 -39.54 6.87 -13.76
N ARG A 37 -39.70 6.32 -14.97
CA ARG A 37 -38.75 5.37 -15.55
C ARG A 37 -37.40 6.01 -15.84
N TYR A 38 -37.38 7.23 -16.40
CA TYR A 38 -36.14 7.97 -16.63
C TYR A 38 -35.40 8.29 -15.32
N ILE A 39 -36.12 8.71 -14.28
CA ILE A 39 -35.54 8.95 -12.95
C ILE A 39 -34.97 7.64 -12.38
N GLY A 40 -35.68 6.51 -12.51
CA GLY A 40 -35.20 5.21 -12.08
C GLY A 40 -33.92 4.75 -12.81
N VAL A 41 -33.85 4.96 -14.13
CA VAL A 41 -32.65 4.64 -14.94
C VAL A 41 -31.48 5.56 -14.56
N LEU A 42 -31.72 6.86 -14.38
CA LEU A 42 -30.69 7.83 -13.96
C LEU A 42 -30.15 7.52 -12.55
N LEU A 43 -31.02 7.19 -11.59
CA LEU A 43 -30.61 6.77 -10.24
C LEU A 43 -29.85 5.44 -10.26
N GLY A 44 -30.27 4.48 -11.10
CA GLY A 44 -29.55 3.22 -11.31
C GLY A 44 -28.15 3.42 -11.90
N LEU A 45 -28.00 4.33 -12.87
CA LEU A 45 -26.71 4.70 -13.46
C LEU A 45 -25.78 5.40 -12.46
N LEU A 46 -26.32 6.24 -11.57
CA LEU A 46 -25.53 6.92 -10.54
C LEU A 46 -24.97 5.95 -9.49
N LEU A 47 -25.71 4.91 -9.13
CA LEU A 47 -25.26 3.87 -8.18
C LEU A 47 -24.12 2.99 -8.72
N ILE A 48 -23.97 2.88 -10.04
CA ILE A 48 -22.90 2.08 -10.66
C ILE A 48 -21.56 2.82 -10.64
N LEU A 49 -21.56 4.16 -10.57
CA LEU A 49 -20.35 4.99 -10.58
C LEU A 49 -19.60 5.03 -9.24
N THR A 50 -20.20 4.57 -8.14
CA THR A 50 -19.56 4.53 -6.81
C THR A 50 -18.84 3.22 -6.50
N ALA A 51 -18.79 2.26 -7.43
CA ALA A 51 -18.36 0.89 -7.16
C ALA A 51 -16.86 0.60 -7.36
N CYS A 52 -15.99 1.61 -7.49
CA CYS A 52 -14.54 1.38 -7.55
C CYS A 52 -13.74 2.52 -6.91
N SER A 53 -13.60 2.43 -5.58
CA SER A 53 -12.35 2.83 -4.93
C SER A 53 -11.66 1.54 -4.54
N ALA A 54 -10.82 1.00 -5.44
CA ALA A 54 -9.82 0.03 -5.03
C ALA A 54 -8.76 0.85 -4.28
N ASP A 55 -8.71 0.72 -2.95
CA ASP A 55 -7.60 1.25 -2.16
C ASP A 55 -6.32 0.57 -2.68
N THR A 56 -5.54 1.29 -3.48
CA THR A 56 -4.23 0.82 -3.91
C THR A 56 -3.35 0.76 -2.68
N GLU A 57 -3.13 -0.45 -2.17
CA GLU A 57 -2.25 -0.69 -1.04
C GLU A 57 -0.85 -0.20 -1.40
N THR A 58 -0.32 0.78 -0.64
CA THR A 58 0.99 1.34 -0.94
C THR A 58 2.07 0.32 -0.57
N ILE A 59 2.76 -0.18 -1.59
CA ILE A 59 3.89 -1.10 -1.46
C ILE A 59 5.19 -0.29 -1.64
N TYR A 60 6.18 -0.51 -0.77
CA TYR A 60 7.54 -0.04 -0.97
C TYR A 60 8.49 -1.22 -1.06
N GLU A 61 9.47 -1.15 -1.98
CA GLU A 61 10.50 -2.17 -2.12
C GLU A 61 11.89 -1.56 -2.00
N ALA A 62 12.82 -2.30 -1.40
CA ALA A 62 14.23 -1.98 -1.34
C ALA A 62 15.06 -3.22 -1.75
N ASP A 63 16.06 -3.00 -2.61
CA ASP A 63 17.02 -4.05 -2.98
C ASP A 63 17.99 -4.27 -1.81
N ILE A 64 18.17 -5.53 -1.41
CA ILE A 64 19.11 -5.94 -0.37
C ILE A 64 20.45 -6.22 -1.05
N LYS A 65 21.51 -5.56 -0.59
CA LYS A 65 22.86 -5.68 -1.16
C LYS A 65 23.84 -6.29 -0.17
N ASN A 66 24.75 -7.13 -0.65
CA ASN A 66 25.89 -7.64 0.12
C ASN A 66 27.04 -6.60 0.16
N LYS A 67 28.15 -6.95 0.83
CA LYS A 67 29.35 -6.11 0.95
C LYS A 67 30.01 -5.77 -0.41
N ASP A 68 29.79 -6.59 -1.43
CA ASP A 68 30.29 -6.40 -2.79
C ASP A 68 29.32 -5.58 -3.67
N LEU A 69 28.21 -5.10 -3.08
CA LEU A 69 27.12 -4.37 -3.72
C LEU A 69 26.26 -5.19 -4.69
N ASP A 70 26.40 -6.51 -4.70
CA ASP A 70 25.50 -7.39 -5.44
C ASP A 70 24.11 -7.36 -4.79
N ILE A 71 23.07 -7.31 -5.62
CA ILE A 71 21.69 -7.46 -5.15
C ILE A 71 21.44 -8.93 -4.87
N ILE A 72 21.23 -9.26 -3.61
CA ILE A 72 21.01 -10.63 -3.13
C ILE A 72 19.54 -10.90 -2.76
N GLY A 73 18.67 -9.89 -2.85
CA GLY A 73 17.27 -10.04 -2.48
C GLY A 73 16.49 -8.74 -2.48
N LYS A 74 15.28 -8.81 -1.94
CA LYS A 74 14.35 -7.68 -1.80
C LYS A 74 13.68 -7.65 -0.44
N ALA A 75 13.50 -6.45 0.09
CA ALA A 75 12.66 -6.16 1.24
C ALA A 75 11.43 -5.38 0.77
N LYS A 76 10.24 -5.90 1.05
CA LYS A 76 8.94 -5.31 0.72
C LYS A 76 8.27 -4.83 2.00
N PHE A 77 7.76 -3.61 2.00
CA PHE A 77 7.07 -2.96 3.10
C PHE A 77 5.63 -2.62 2.69
N GLN A 78 4.68 -3.02 3.53
CA GLN A 78 3.25 -2.84 3.29
C GLN A 78 2.57 -2.33 4.57
N THR A 79 1.51 -1.53 4.40
CA THR A 79 0.68 -1.12 5.53
C THR A 79 -0.02 -2.35 6.12
N ASP A 80 0.07 -2.53 7.42
CA ASP A 80 -0.64 -3.59 8.16
C ASP A 80 -1.40 -2.98 9.34
N PRO A 81 -2.55 -3.53 9.77
CA PRO A 81 -3.25 -3.03 10.95
C PRO A 81 -2.39 -2.97 12.23
N GLY A 82 -1.37 -3.83 12.34
CA GLY A 82 -0.41 -3.83 13.46
C GLY A 82 0.82 -2.92 13.28
N GLY A 83 0.99 -2.28 12.11
CA GLY A 83 2.15 -1.42 11.82
C GLY A 83 2.58 -1.50 10.35
N VAL A 84 3.82 -1.91 10.12
CA VAL A 84 4.34 -2.15 8.76
C VAL A 84 4.72 -3.61 8.60
N LYS A 85 4.08 -4.33 7.67
CA LYS A 85 4.49 -5.67 7.28
C LYS A 85 5.75 -5.59 6.42
N LEU A 86 6.83 -6.18 6.91
CA LEU A 86 8.05 -6.47 6.19
C LEU A 86 7.97 -7.89 5.61
N THR A 87 8.30 -8.04 4.33
CA THR A 87 8.54 -9.32 3.68
C THR A 87 9.92 -9.29 3.01
N VAL A 88 10.80 -10.21 3.37
CA VAL A 88 12.14 -10.34 2.80
C VAL A 88 12.23 -11.64 2.03
N ASN A 89 12.79 -11.57 0.82
CA ASN A 89 13.21 -12.73 0.04
C ASN A 89 14.64 -12.51 -0.43
N LEU A 90 15.53 -13.44 -0.14
CA LEU A 90 16.94 -13.34 -0.52
C LEU A 90 17.60 -14.70 -0.77
N GLU A 91 18.78 -14.66 -1.35
CA GLU A 91 19.66 -15.78 -1.60
C GLU A 91 21.12 -15.42 -1.33
N GLY A 92 22.02 -16.40 -1.34
CA GLY A 92 23.46 -16.18 -1.27
C GLY A 92 24.02 -15.87 0.13
N LEU A 93 23.24 -16.07 1.19
CA LEU A 93 23.73 -16.02 2.57
C LEU A 93 24.12 -17.42 3.07
N SER A 94 24.96 -17.47 4.11
CA SER A 94 25.29 -18.72 4.78
C SER A 94 24.07 -19.32 5.48
N PRO A 95 23.85 -20.65 5.46
CA PRO A 95 22.77 -21.27 6.22
C PRO A 95 22.87 -21.00 7.73
N GLY A 96 21.73 -20.71 8.37
CA GLY A 96 21.69 -20.41 9.81
C GLY A 96 20.71 -19.32 10.20
N PHE A 97 20.80 -18.87 11.45
CA PHE A 97 20.04 -17.73 11.96
C PHE A 97 20.88 -16.45 11.90
N HIS A 98 20.24 -15.39 11.43
CA HIS A 98 20.84 -14.08 11.23
C HIS A 98 19.98 -13.01 11.90
N GLY A 99 20.59 -12.16 12.72
CA GLY A 99 19.94 -10.95 13.23
C GLY A 99 19.56 -10.03 12.07
N ILE A 100 18.39 -9.41 12.17
CA ILE A 100 17.86 -8.51 11.14
C ILE A 100 17.22 -7.31 11.85
N HIS A 101 17.63 -6.10 11.48
CA HIS A 101 17.23 -4.88 12.19
C HIS A 101 16.98 -3.71 11.25
N LEU A 102 16.06 -2.81 11.63
CA LEU A 102 16.03 -1.46 11.07
C LEU A 102 17.01 -0.55 11.82
N HIS A 103 17.81 0.16 11.05
CA HIS A 103 18.80 1.13 11.50
C HIS A 103 18.36 2.55 11.16
N GLU A 104 18.89 3.51 11.93
CA GLU A 104 18.39 4.89 11.99
C GLU A 104 18.60 5.71 10.71
N PHE A 105 19.65 5.43 9.92
CA PHE A 105 19.98 6.17 8.70
C PHE A 105 19.90 5.29 7.44
N PRO A 106 19.41 5.83 6.30
CA PRO A 106 19.28 5.09 5.05
C PRO A 106 20.60 5.03 4.27
N LYS A 107 21.68 4.55 4.89
CA LYS A 107 23.02 4.52 4.28
C LYS A 107 23.65 3.15 4.35
N CYS A 108 23.92 2.57 3.19
CA CYS A 108 24.53 1.24 3.06
C CYS A 108 25.97 1.30 2.50
N GLU A 109 26.89 1.98 3.20
CA GLU A 109 28.29 2.09 2.77
C GLU A 109 29.09 0.81 3.10
N PRO A 110 29.56 0.04 2.11
CA PRO A 110 30.38 -1.15 2.34
C PRO A 110 31.81 -0.79 2.77
N PRO A 111 32.55 -1.73 3.37
CA PRO A 111 32.18 -3.13 3.60
C PRO A 111 31.50 -3.38 4.95
N THR A 112 31.43 -2.37 5.83
CA THR A 112 30.97 -2.55 7.22
C THR A 112 29.51 -2.16 7.45
N PHE A 113 28.92 -1.36 6.56
CA PHE A 113 27.57 -0.79 6.70
C PHE A 113 27.35 -0.01 8.01
N GLU A 114 28.42 0.46 8.65
CA GLU A 114 28.36 1.26 9.88
C GLU A 114 27.66 2.60 9.67
N SER A 115 27.67 3.11 8.43
CA SER A 115 26.97 4.32 7.98
C SER A 115 25.48 4.33 8.30
N ALA A 116 24.84 3.16 8.45
CA ALA A 116 23.44 3.02 8.81
C ALA A 116 23.14 3.50 10.25
N GLY A 117 24.18 3.67 11.09
CA GLY A 117 24.04 4.09 12.49
C GLY A 117 23.62 2.94 13.41
N ASN A 118 22.99 3.28 14.53
CA ASN A 118 22.45 2.34 15.51
C ASN A 118 21.09 1.77 15.07
N HIS A 119 20.56 0.83 15.85
CA HIS A 119 19.18 0.37 15.69
C HIS A 119 18.22 1.54 15.84
N TRP A 120 17.15 1.54 15.06
CA TRP A 120 16.13 2.55 15.14
C TRP A 120 15.32 2.38 16.44
N SER A 121 15.36 3.39 17.31
CA SER A 121 14.71 3.39 18.64
C SER A 121 13.90 4.68 18.87
N ASN A 122 12.90 4.96 18.04
CA ASN A 122 12.12 6.21 18.09
C ASN A 122 11.37 6.50 19.42
N GLN A 123 11.56 5.70 20.47
CA GLN A 123 10.93 5.79 21.79
C GLN A 123 11.95 5.80 22.93
N GLY A 124 12.65 6.92 23.15
CA GLY A 124 13.45 7.14 24.38
C GLY A 124 14.61 6.16 24.58
N ASP A 125 15.02 5.96 25.84
CA ASP A 125 16.19 5.15 26.22
C ASP A 125 15.89 3.65 26.31
N LYS A 126 15.06 3.13 25.40
CA LYS A 126 14.80 1.68 25.31
C LYS A 126 16.10 0.94 25.03
N LYS A 127 16.24 -0.24 25.63
CA LYS A 127 17.36 -1.14 25.36
C LYS A 127 17.04 -2.05 24.18
N HIS A 128 18.08 -2.60 23.58
CA HIS A 128 17.90 -3.64 22.56
C HIS A 128 17.27 -4.91 23.16
N GLY A 129 16.47 -5.58 22.35
CA GLY A 129 16.16 -7.00 22.47
C GLY A 129 14.69 -7.28 22.81
N LEU A 130 14.05 -8.13 22.00
CA LEU A 130 12.66 -8.57 22.20
C LEU A 130 12.46 -9.35 23.53
N MET A 131 13.54 -9.89 24.11
CA MET A 131 13.51 -10.63 25.37
C MET A 131 14.00 -9.78 26.56
N ASN A 132 14.35 -8.51 26.33
CA ASN A 132 14.80 -7.59 27.36
C ASN A 132 13.59 -6.87 28.00
N PRO A 133 13.39 -6.91 29.33
CA PRO A 133 12.28 -6.24 29.99
C PRO A 133 12.29 -4.70 29.83
N ASP A 134 13.46 -4.10 29.60
CA ASP A 134 13.60 -2.66 29.32
C ASP A 134 13.55 -2.36 27.81
N GLY A 135 13.37 -3.39 26.97
CA GLY A 135 13.31 -3.30 25.52
C GLY A 135 11.91 -3.03 24.96
N HIS A 136 11.73 -3.12 23.64
CA HIS A 136 12.75 -3.30 22.57
C HIS A 136 12.91 -2.00 21.77
N HIS A 137 13.91 -1.90 20.90
CA HIS A 137 13.94 -0.85 19.87
C HIS A 137 12.90 -1.16 18.79
N ILE A 138 12.24 -0.16 18.19
CA ILE A 138 11.29 -0.37 17.08
C ILE A 138 11.91 -1.14 15.90
N GLY A 139 13.22 -1.03 15.70
CA GLY A 139 13.93 -1.75 14.66
C GLY A 139 14.34 -3.18 15.01
N ASP A 140 14.13 -3.65 16.24
CA ASP A 140 14.44 -5.01 16.65
C ASP A 140 13.38 -5.99 16.12
N MET A 141 13.81 -7.14 15.59
CA MET A 141 12.93 -8.15 15.00
C MET A 141 13.37 -9.55 15.41
N THR A 142 12.55 -10.56 15.12
CA THR A 142 13.00 -11.96 15.24
C THR A 142 14.07 -12.28 14.19
N ASN A 143 14.91 -13.27 14.46
CA ASN A 143 15.94 -13.71 13.53
C ASN A 143 15.39 -14.18 12.16
N LEU A 144 16.10 -13.81 11.10
CA LEU A 144 15.97 -14.38 9.76
C LEU A 144 16.61 -15.78 9.76
N LYS A 145 15.91 -16.78 9.23
CA LYS A 145 16.46 -18.12 9.02
C LYS A 145 16.81 -18.31 7.54
N VAL A 146 18.09 -18.58 7.26
CA VAL A 146 18.59 -18.96 5.94
C VAL A 146 18.65 -20.47 5.87
N ASP A 147 18.04 -21.04 4.83
CA ASP A 147 17.98 -22.47 4.58
C ASP A 147 19.29 -23.02 3.99
N GLY A 148 19.38 -24.35 3.89
CA GLY A 148 20.62 -25.05 3.53
C GLY A 148 21.15 -24.74 2.12
N ASP A 149 20.31 -24.22 1.23
CA ASP A 149 20.66 -23.77 -0.11
C ASP A 149 21.05 -22.27 -0.18
N GLY A 150 21.05 -21.58 0.96
CA GLY A 150 21.37 -20.16 1.06
C GLY A 150 20.20 -19.22 0.78
N THR A 151 18.97 -19.74 0.61
CA THR A 151 17.76 -18.93 0.42
C THR A 151 17.07 -18.60 1.74
N ALA A 152 16.31 -17.51 1.79
CA ALA A 152 15.49 -17.16 2.94
C ALA A 152 14.25 -16.37 2.55
N THR A 153 13.12 -16.71 3.18
CA THR A 153 11.90 -15.91 3.20
C THR A 153 11.57 -15.54 4.65
N PHE A 154 11.25 -14.28 4.89
CA PHE A 154 10.93 -13.77 6.22
C PHE A 154 9.78 -12.79 6.17
N GLU A 155 8.84 -12.93 7.11
CA GLU A 155 7.74 -12.00 7.31
C GLU A 155 7.71 -11.54 8.76
N TYR A 156 7.54 -10.24 8.96
CA TYR A 156 7.45 -9.64 10.29
C TYR A 156 6.58 -8.38 10.24
N VAL A 157 5.81 -8.12 11.29
CA VAL A 157 5.08 -6.86 11.45
C VAL A 157 5.89 -6.00 12.41
N ILE A 158 6.42 -4.89 11.89
CA ILE A 158 7.15 -3.91 12.69
C ILE A 158 6.11 -3.08 13.42
N GLU A 159 5.88 -3.40 14.69
CA GLU A 159 4.98 -2.67 15.56
C GLU A 159 5.44 -1.20 15.70
N ASP A 160 4.50 -0.28 15.92
CA ASP A 160 4.75 1.16 16.03
C ASP A 160 5.35 1.86 14.79
N ALA A 161 5.59 1.12 13.70
CA ALA A 161 6.03 1.68 12.42
C ALA A 161 4.83 2.10 11.54
N THR A 162 5.06 3.02 10.61
CA THR A 162 4.10 3.42 9.60
C THR A 162 4.77 3.78 8.27
N LEU A 163 4.05 3.60 7.17
CA LEU A 163 4.43 4.12 5.85
C LEU A 163 3.98 5.57 5.63
N GLN A 164 3.13 6.10 6.52
CA GLN A 164 2.69 7.49 6.49
C GLN A 164 3.70 8.40 7.19
N ASP A 165 3.50 9.71 7.10
CA ASP A 165 4.32 10.66 7.84
C ASP A 165 4.03 10.58 9.34
N GLY A 166 5.08 10.65 10.19
CA GLY A 166 4.92 10.54 11.63
C GLY A 166 6.18 10.08 12.35
N LYS A 167 6.13 10.00 13.69
CA LYS A 167 7.28 9.55 14.52
C LYS A 167 7.69 8.10 14.25
N GLY A 168 6.73 7.25 13.91
CA GLY A 168 6.93 5.86 13.48
C GLY A 168 7.20 5.72 11.98
N SER A 169 7.39 6.79 11.22
CA SER A 169 7.57 6.64 9.78
C SER A 169 8.92 6.01 9.46
N ILE A 170 8.93 4.95 8.65
CA ILE A 170 10.17 4.36 8.12
C ILE A 170 10.88 5.30 7.12
N PHE A 171 10.21 6.38 6.71
CA PHE A 171 10.77 7.43 5.85
C PHE A 171 11.20 8.69 6.63
N LYS A 172 11.03 8.67 7.96
CA LYS A 172 11.42 9.80 8.80
C LYS A 172 12.94 9.98 8.78
N ASP A 173 13.39 11.23 8.85
CA ASP A 173 14.82 11.60 8.91
C ASP A 173 15.58 10.99 7.71
N GLU A 174 15.08 11.25 6.50
CA GLU A 174 15.59 10.79 5.20
C GLU A 174 15.31 9.31 4.86
N GLY A 175 15.03 8.47 5.86
CA GLY A 175 14.75 7.06 5.66
C GLY A 175 15.32 6.17 6.75
N LYS A 176 15.34 4.87 6.49
CA LYS A 176 15.95 3.85 7.37
C LYS A 176 16.81 2.90 6.55
N ALA A 177 17.57 2.04 7.19
CA ALA A 177 18.23 0.93 6.51
C ALA A 177 17.83 -0.40 7.15
N LEU A 178 17.58 -1.42 6.34
CA LEU A 178 17.46 -2.79 6.82
C LEU A 178 18.85 -3.44 6.81
N ILE A 179 19.33 -3.91 7.96
CA ILE A 179 20.62 -4.58 8.10
C ILE A 179 20.39 -6.05 8.43
N ILE A 180 21.15 -6.93 7.78
CA ILE A 180 21.25 -8.35 8.12
C ILE A 180 22.65 -8.60 8.66
N HIS A 181 22.73 -9.31 9.78
CA HIS A 181 23.98 -9.60 10.48
C HIS A 181 24.53 -10.99 10.18
N SER A 182 25.81 -11.23 10.48
CA SER A 182 26.50 -12.50 10.22
C SER A 182 26.08 -13.65 11.14
N GLY A 183 25.56 -13.33 12.32
CA GLY A 183 25.18 -14.30 13.34
C GLY A 183 23.79 -14.02 13.91
N GLN A 184 23.37 -14.91 14.79
CA GLN A 184 22.08 -14.86 15.46
C GLN A 184 22.02 -13.75 16.52
N ASP A 185 20.91 -13.03 16.54
CA ASP A 185 20.53 -12.14 17.64
C ASP A 185 20.05 -12.97 18.85
N ASP A 186 20.67 -12.77 20.02
CA ASP A 186 20.31 -13.42 21.29
C ASP A 186 19.10 -12.81 22.01
N GLY A 187 18.57 -11.68 21.52
CA GLY A 187 17.36 -11.01 21.96
C GLY A 187 17.51 -10.22 23.25
N VAL A 188 18.72 -10.03 23.80
CA VAL A 188 18.92 -9.37 25.11
C VAL A 188 20.20 -8.55 25.22
N SER A 189 21.31 -9.00 24.62
CA SER A 189 22.64 -8.40 24.81
C SER A 189 22.72 -7.02 24.17
N GLN A 190 23.36 -6.08 24.87
CA GLN A 190 23.51 -4.72 24.34
C GLN A 190 24.78 -4.58 23.49
N PRO A 191 24.78 -3.70 22.48
CA PRO A 191 23.64 -2.89 22.01
C PRO A 191 22.82 -3.57 20.90
N ALA A 192 23.20 -4.76 20.43
CA ALA A 192 22.70 -5.35 19.18
C ALA A 192 22.65 -6.89 19.20
N GLY A 193 22.43 -7.49 20.38
CA GLY A 193 22.09 -8.90 20.49
C GLY A 193 23.23 -9.87 20.20
N ASN A 194 24.48 -9.41 20.24
CA ASN A 194 25.66 -10.18 19.79
C ASN A 194 25.55 -10.72 18.36
N SER A 195 24.79 -10.05 17.49
CA SER A 195 24.49 -10.52 16.13
C SER A 195 25.71 -10.58 15.19
N GLY A 196 26.85 -10.01 15.58
CA GLY A 196 28.08 -10.00 14.77
C GLY A 196 28.09 -8.91 13.69
N GLU A 197 28.87 -9.14 12.64
CA GLU A 197 29.11 -8.16 11.56
C GLU A 197 27.84 -7.87 10.76
N ARG A 198 27.75 -6.68 10.16
CA ARG A 198 26.71 -6.36 9.17
C ARG A 198 27.14 -6.93 7.82
N ILE A 199 26.31 -7.78 7.21
CA ILE A 199 26.67 -8.52 5.99
C ILE A 199 25.81 -8.17 4.78
N ALA A 200 24.62 -7.61 5.00
CA ALA A 200 23.78 -7.08 3.94
C ALA A 200 22.99 -5.87 4.40
N CYS A 201 22.64 -5.00 3.46
CA CYS A 201 21.98 -3.73 3.73
C CYS A 201 20.98 -3.37 2.62
N ALA A 202 19.84 -2.76 2.99
CA ALA A 202 18.89 -2.16 2.05
C ALA A 202 18.52 -0.74 2.50
N GLU A 203 18.64 0.24 1.60
CA GLU A 203 18.25 1.64 1.85
C GLU A 203 16.74 1.82 1.65
N ILE A 204 16.06 2.37 2.66
CA ILE A 204 14.61 2.57 2.68
C ILE A 204 14.34 4.07 2.58
N ILE A 205 14.08 4.55 1.35
CA ILE A 205 13.92 5.98 1.03
C ILE A 205 12.61 6.17 0.25
N LYS A 206 11.86 7.25 0.55
CA LYS A 206 10.49 7.53 0.05
C LYS A 206 10.36 7.67 -1.49
N GLY A 207 11.47 7.65 -2.25
CA GLY A 207 11.50 7.88 -3.70
C GLY A 207 11.82 6.67 -4.58
N LYS A 208 12.26 5.54 -4.03
CA LYS A 208 12.64 4.36 -4.82
C LYS A 208 11.46 3.40 -5.01
N GLN A 209 10.33 3.95 -5.47
CA GLN A 209 9.15 3.16 -5.83
C GLN A 209 9.43 2.43 -7.15
N ARG A 210 9.61 1.11 -7.12
CA ARG A 210 9.37 0.30 -8.33
C ARG A 210 7.87 0.03 -8.37
N SER A 211 7.16 0.77 -9.21
CA SER A 211 5.81 0.38 -9.59
C SER A 211 5.89 -0.96 -10.33
N ASP A 212 5.06 -1.90 -9.92
CA ASP A 212 4.93 -3.22 -10.50
C ASP A 212 4.86 -3.11 -12.05
N GLY A 213 5.86 -3.66 -12.76
CA GLY A 213 5.91 -3.69 -14.22
C GLY A 213 7.15 -3.11 -14.94
N GLN A 214 8.17 -2.62 -14.25
CA GLN A 214 9.35 -2.05 -14.92
C GLN A 214 10.48 -3.06 -15.10
N ASN A 215 10.75 -3.44 -16.36
CA ASN A 215 11.81 -4.38 -16.74
C ASN A 215 13.21 -3.80 -16.41
N PRO A 216 14.23 -4.65 -16.18
CA PRO A 216 15.57 -4.24 -15.74
C PRO A 216 16.33 -3.25 -16.64
N GLY A 217 15.84 -2.97 -17.86
CA GLY A 217 16.53 -2.18 -18.87
C GLY A 217 16.33 -0.65 -18.79
N ASP A 218 15.32 -0.16 -18.07
CA ASP A 218 14.91 1.26 -18.18
C ASP A 218 15.66 2.22 -17.24
N GLN A 219 16.48 1.71 -16.30
CA GLN A 219 17.17 2.58 -15.33
C GLN A 219 18.52 3.14 -15.84
N VAL A 220 18.99 2.71 -17.02
CA VAL A 220 20.26 3.23 -17.58
C VAL A 220 20.05 4.58 -18.29
N GLU A 221 18.83 4.90 -18.75
CA GLU A 221 18.61 6.08 -19.59
C GLU A 221 18.28 7.36 -18.81
N LYS A 222 17.86 7.27 -17.54
CA LYS A 222 17.44 8.45 -16.76
C LYS A 222 18.57 9.21 -16.05
N GLU A 223 19.75 8.62 -15.87
CA GLU A 223 20.89 9.33 -15.28
C GLU A 223 21.66 10.22 -16.28
N ALA A 224 21.33 10.14 -17.58
CA ALA A 224 22.00 10.91 -18.63
C ALA A 224 21.34 12.27 -18.94
N GLU A 225 20.07 12.49 -18.61
CA GLU A 225 19.36 13.74 -18.94
C GLU A 225 19.47 14.85 -17.88
N GLU A 226 20.04 14.57 -16.70
CA GLU A 226 20.21 15.60 -15.65
C GLU A 226 21.62 16.24 -15.66
N LYS A 227 22.42 15.98 -16.71
CA LYS A 227 23.78 16.53 -16.87
C LYS A 227 24.07 17.22 -18.21
N GLU A 228 23.05 17.62 -18.97
CA GLU A 228 23.20 18.57 -20.09
C GLU A 228 22.46 19.89 -19.86
#